data_AF-A0A954ZKL0-F1
#
_entry.id   AF-A0A954ZKL0-F1
#
_cell.length_a   1.000
_cell.length_b   1.000
_cell.length_c   1.000
_cell.angle_alpha   90.00
_cell.angle_beta   90.00
_cell.angle_gamma   90.00
#
_symmetry.space_group_name_H-M   'P 1'
#
loop_
_entity.id
_entity.type
_entity.pdbx_description
1 polymer ?
#
loop_
_entity_poly.entity_id
_entity_poly.type
_entity_poly.pdbx_seq_one_letter_code
_entity_poly.pdbx_strand_id
1 'polypeptide(L)'
;IGWLIAVIVSALQWVLEGRHLPLVVAAVTGAMMSGTLLITWRAFSRRRVSWQTLTMLPVYVVRKVPIYVRLLVKGPQKQWLRTERK
;
A
#
# COMPACT_ATOMS: atom_id res chain seq x y z
N ILE A 1 4.19 -7.05 4.21
CA ILE A 1 3.30 -8.18 4.57
C ILE A 1 3.46 -8.56 6.04
N GLY A 2 4.68 -8.84 6.54
CA GLY A 2 4.90 -9.21 7.95
C GLY A 2 4.33 -8.24 9.00
N TRP A 3 4.51 -6.93 8.84
CA TRP A 3 3.92 -5.94 9.75
C TRP A 3 2.38 -5.96 9.79
N LEU A 4 1.72 -6.15 8.63
CA LEU A 4 0.25 -6.23 8.57
C LEU A 4 -0.26 -7.48 9.33
N ILE A 5 0.43 -8.61 9.19
CA ILE A 5 0.12 -9.83 9.95
C ILE A 5 0.27 -9.57 11.44
N ALA A 6 1.37 -8.91 11.86
CA ALA A 6 1.60 -8.56 13.26
C ALA A 6 0.49 -7.66 13.83
N VAL A 7 0.00 -6.68 13.07
CA VAL A 7 -1.15 -5.84 13.47
C VAL A 7 -2.42 -6.67 13.63
N ILE A 8 -2.74 -7.54 12.67
CA ILE A 8 -3.94 -8.40 12.70
C ILE A 8 -3.90 -9.34 13.91
N VAL A 9 -2.78 -10.03 14.12
CA VAL A 9 -2.61 -10.95 15.26
C VAL A 9 -2.68 -10.21 16.58
N SER A 10 -2.03 -9.04 16.69
CA SER A 10 -2.07 -8.22 17.91
C SER A 10 -3.47 -7.68 18.20
N ALA A 11 -4.23 -7.31 17.17
CA ALA A 11 -5.62 -6.88 17.32
C ALA A 11 -6.52 -8.02 17.80
N LEU A 12 -6.33 -9.24 17.25
CA LEU A 12 -7.02 -10.45 17.71
C LEU A 12 -6.70 -10.74 19.17
N GLN A 13 -5.43 -10.68 19.58
CA GLN A 13 -5.02 -10.85 20.98
C GLN A 13 -5.65 -9.81 21.91
N TRP A 14 -5.77 -8.56 21.46
CA TRP A 14 -6.44 -7.54 22.25
C TRP A 14 -7.93 -7.84 22.44
N VAL A 15 -8.63 -8.27 21.39
CA VAL A 15 -10.08 -8.59 21.44
C VAL A 15 -10.35 -9.85 22.27
N LEU A 16 -9.51 -10.89 22.14
CA LEU A 16 -9.72 -12.18 22.78
C LEU A 16 -9.18 -12.26 24.21
N GLU A 17 -8.01 -11.66 24.46
CA GLU A 17 -7.27 -11.80 25.72
C GLU A 17 -7.11 -10.47 26.47
N GLY A 18 -7.57 -9.34 25.92
CA GLY A 18 -7.39 -8.01 26.52
C GLY A 18 -5.95 -7.47 26.43
N ARG A 19 -5.04 -8.20 25.77
CA ARG A 19 -3.61 -7.84 25.68
C ARG A 19 -3.39 -6.78 24.61
N HIS A 20 -3.14 -5.55 25.02
CA HIS A 20 -2.97 -4.40 24.11
C HIS A 20 -1.50 -4.06 23.81
N LEU A 21 -0.54 -4.53 24.64
CA LEU A 21 0.90 -4.25 24.44
C LEU A 21 1.42 -4.62 23.03
N PRO A 22 1.11 -5.81 22.47
CA PRO A 22 1.56 -6.16 21.12
C PRO A 22 1.04 -5.18 20.06
N LEU A 23 -0.20 -4.72 20.22
CA LEU A 23 -0.84 -3.79 19.29
C LEU A 23 -0.19 -2.41 19.34
N VAL A 24 0.17 -1.93 20.53
CA VAL A 24 0.90 -0.66 20.70
C VAL A 24 2.26 -0.73 20.02
N VAL A 25 3.03 -1.81 20.22
CA VAL A 25 4.34 -2.00 19.58
C VAL A 25 4.21 -2.03 18.05
N ALA A 26 3.22 -2.75 17.53
CA ALA A 26 2.94 -2.79 16.10
C ALA A 26 2.56 -1.40 15.56
N ALA A 27 1.73 -0.64 16.28
CA ALA A 27 1.31 0.71 15.91
C ALA A 27 2.49 1.69 15.89
N VAL A 28 3.36 1.68 16.90
CA VAL A 28 4.57 2.51 16.95
C VAL A 28 5.49 2.21 15.77
N THR A 29 5.68 0.93 15.45
CA THR A 29 6.47 0.52 14.29
C THR A 29 5.89 1.08 12.99
N GLY A 30 4.56 1.00 12.82
CA GLY A 30 3.87 1.57 11.66
C GLY A 30 4.00 3.09 11.57
N ALA A 31 3.93 3.78 12.71
CA ALA A 31 4.14 5.22 12.79
C ALA A 31 5.57 5.62 12.38
N MET A 32 6.58 4.90 12.87
CA MET A 32 7.98 5.12 12.48
C MET A 32 8.21 4.89 10.98
N MET A 33 7.69 3.79 10.43
CA MET A 33 7.79 3.51 9.00
C MET A 33 7.13 4.60 8.15
N SER A 34 5.93 5.03 8.55
CA SER A 34 5.20 6.11 7.87
C SER A 34 5.95 7.43 7.97
N GLY A 35 6.52 7.73 9.15
CA GLY A 35 7.37 8.90 9.37
C GLY A 35 8.58 8.91 8.45
N THR A 36 9.31 7.80 8.35
CA THR A 36 10.45 7.66 7.43
C THR A 36 10.04 7.89 5.98
N LEU A 37 8.89 7.35 5.55
CA LEU A 37 8.36 7.56 4.21
C LEU A 37 8.06 9.04 3.95
N LEU A 38 7.41 9.73 4.90
CA LEU A 38 7.08 11.15 4.80
C LEU A 38 8.33 12.04 4.80
N ILE A 39 9.32 11.73 5.64
CA ILE A 39 10.60 12.44 5.69
C ILE A 39 11.33 12.28 4.35
N THR A 40 11.41 11.05 3.83
CA THR A 40 12.05 10.75 2.54
C THR A 40 11.34 11.47 1.40
N TRP A 41 10.00 11.43 1.37
CA TRP A 41 9.21 12.15 0.37
C TRP A 41 9.46 13.66 0.44
N ARG A 42 9.44 14.23 1.65
CA ARG A 42 9.67 15.65 1.88
C ARG A 42 11.07 16.09 1.43
N ALA A 43 12.09 15.27 1.69
CA ALA A 43 13.47 15.57 1.36
C ALA A 43 13.77 15.44 -0.15
N PHE A 44 13.29 14.40 -0.81
CA PHE A 44 13.75 14.04 -2.16
C PHE A 44 12.67 14.07 -3.24
N SER A 45 11.42 13.77 -2.89
CA SER A 45 10.37 13.48 -3.87
C SER A 45 9.40 14.64 -4.09
N ARG A 46 9.38 15.66 -3.23
CA ARG A 46 8.45 16.79 -3.30
C ARG A 46 8.45 17.52 -4.66
N ARG A 47 9.60 17.58 -5.35
CA ARG A 47 9.70 18.21 -6.68
C ARG A 47 9.12 17.38 -7.82
N ARG A 48 8.95 16.07 -7.64
CA ARG A 48 8.42 15.14 -8.66
C ARG A 48 7.00 14.66 -8.35
N VAL A 49 6.67 14.51 -7.08
CA VAL A 49 5.39 13.99 -6.62
C VAL A 49 4.78 14.96 -5.62
N SER A 50 3.70 15.62 -6.04
CA SER A 50 2.94 16.52 -5.18
C SER A 50 2.22 15.75 -4.07
N TRP A 51 1.87 16.44 -2.98
CA TRP A 51 1.10 15.85 -1.89
C TRP A 51 -0.28 15.33 -2.35
N GLN A 52 -0.92 16.05 -3.26
CA GLN A 52 -2.20 15.66 -3.86
C GLN A 52 -2.07 14.33 -4.63
N THR A 53 -0.98 14.16 -5.38
CA THR A 53 -0.70 12.90 -6.08
C THR A 53 -0.49 11.75 -5.11
N LEU A 54 0.17 12.00 -3.97
CA LEU A 54 0.46 10.99 -2.96
C LEU A 54 -0.82 10.51 -2.24
N THR A 55 -1.73 11.43 -1.93
CA THR A 55 -3.03 11.12 -1.31
C THR A 55 -4.02 10.48 -2.28
N MET A 56 -3.90 10.75 -3.59
CA MET A 56 -4.67 10.05 -4.62
C MET A 56 -4.12 8.66 -4.97
N LEU A 57 -2.93 8.29 -4.49
CA LEU A 57 -2.28 7.03 -4.80
C LEU A 57 -3.16 5.80 -4.47
N PRO A 58 -3.86 5.72 -3.32
CA PRO A 58 -4.77 4.61 -3.03
C PRO A 58 -5.93 4.52 -4.02
N VAL A 59 -6.54 5.67 -4.37
CA VAL A 59 -7.64 5.72 -5.35
C VAL A 59 -7.15 5.27 -6.73
N TYR A 60 -5.96 5.71 -7.13
CA TYR A 60 -5.33 5.30 -8.38
C TYR A 60 -5.07 3.79 -8.42
N VAL A 61 -4.54 3.21 -7.34
CA VAL A 61 -4.30 1.77 -7.24
C VAL A 61 -5.61 0.99 -7.34
N VAL A 62 -6.65 1.38 -6.57
CA VAL A 62 -7.97 0.74 -6.62
C VAL A 62 -8.57 0.82 -8.03
N ARG A 63 -8.44 1.96 -8.73
CA ARG A 63 -8.89 2.09 -10.13
C ARG A 63 -8.14 1.18 -11.10
N LYS A 64 -6.90 0.80 -10.79
CA LYS A 64 -6.12 -0.15 -11.61
C LYS A 64 -6.44 -1.61 -11.30
N VAL A 65 -6.93 -1.95 -10.10
CA VAL A 65 -7.30 -3.31 -9.70
C VAL A 65 -8.21 -4.01 -10.73
N PRO A 66 -9.28 -3.39 -11.28
CA PRO A 66 -10.12 -4.01 -12.30
C PRO A 66 -9.38 -4.51 -13.54
N ILE A 67 -8.27 -3.86 -13.92
CA ILE A 67 -7.46 -4.29 -15.07
C ILE A 67 -6.78 -5.63 -14.76
N TYR A 68 -6.21 -5.76 -13.56
CA TYR A 68 -5.58 -7.00 -13.10
C TYR A 68 -6.61 -8.10 -12.85
N VAL A 69 -7.78 -7.77 -12.30
CA VAL A 69 -8.90 -8.73 -12.17
C VAL A 69 -9.34 -9.23 -13.54
N ARG A 70 -9.47 -8.33 -14.53
CA ARG A 70 -9.83 -8.70 -15.90
C ARG A 70 -8.78 -9.62 -16.53
N LEU A 71 -7.49 -9.40 -16.27
CA LEU A 71 -6.40 -10.27 -16.73
C LEU A 71 -6.51 -11.68 -16.12
N LEU A 72 -6.84 -11.79 -14.83
CA LEU A 72 -7.03 -13.08 -14.16
C LEU A 72 -8.25 -13.84 -14.68
N VAL A 73 -9.37 -13.15 -14.90
CA VAL A 73 -10.63 -13.77 -15.35
C VAL A 73 -10.62 -14.09 -16.85
N LYS A 74 -10.10 -13.19 -17.70
CA LYS A 74 -10.14 -13.33 -19.16
C LYS A 74 -8.85 -13.92 -19.76
N GLY A 75 -7.82 -14.13 -18.94
CA GLY A 75 -6.51 -14.60 -19.37
C GLY A 75 -5.66 -13.50 -20.04
N PRO A 76 -4.39 -13.83 -20.35
CA PRO A 76 -3.48 -12.91 -21.02
C PRO A 76 -4.00 -12.52 -22.40
N GLN A 77 -3.81 -11.25 -22.75
CA GLN A 77 -4.05 -10.75 -24.11
C GLN A 77 -3.14 -11.53 -25.08
N LYS A 78 -3.74 -12.41 -25.90
CA LYS A 78 -3.01 -13.25 -26.87
C LYS A 78 -2.43 -12.46 -28.05
N GLN A 79 -2.92 -11.24 -28.27
CA GLN A 79 -2.50 -10.42 -29.40
C GLN A 79 -1.47 -9.37 -28.94
N TRP A 80 -0.22 -9.57 -29.33
CA TRP A 80 0.85 -8.60 -29.11
C TRP A 80 0.66 -7.42 -30.06
N LEU A 81 -0.04 -6.39 -29.62
CA LEU A 81 -0.18 -5.14 -30.35
C LEU A 81 1.16 -4.39 -30.24
N ARG A 82 1.91 -4.31 -31.35
CA ARG A 82 3.06 -3.40 -31.46
C ARG A 82 2.54 -1.97 -31.29
N THR A 83 2.91 -1.31 -30.21
CA THR A 83 2.69 0.13 -30.06
C THR A 83 3.56 0.86 -31.08
N GLU A 84 2.95 1.51 -32.06
CA GLU A 84 3.65 2.46 -32.92
C GLU A 84 4.16 3.62 -32.06
N ARG A 85 5.46 3.90 -32.15
CA ARG A 85 6.05 5.14 -31.62
C ARG A 85 6.10 6.13 -32.78
N LYS A 86 5.29 7.18 -32.72
CA LYS A 86 5.55 8.44 -33.43
C LYS A 86 6.44 9.31 -32.56
#